data_AF-A0A2D7F1Z7-F1
#
_entry.id   AF-A0A2D7F1Z7-F1
#
_cell.length_a   1.000
_cell.length_b   1.000
_cell.length_c   1.000
_cell.angle_alpha   90.00
_cell.angle_beta   90.00
_cell.angle_gamma   90.00
#
_symmetry.space_group_name_H-M   'P 1'
#
loop_
_entity.id
_entity.type
_entity.pdbx_description
1 polymer ?
#
loop_
_entity_poly.entity_id
_entity_poly.type
_entity_poly.pdbx_seq_one_letter_code
_entity_poly.pdbx_strand_id
1 'polypeptide(L)'
;MPNVTFRQIFSLLLLLWPLLSMGQLKLHSPFFSVHVTDNGQLTKENHRDLPITTAINKISQGHYYVTVTIDNISSAEINLSPLILNIGSKMTAFEDPSGGYSSAIYSYLEPFVINQGEAKTPISGNETSNWFGYYNRYNVEAVRPNDTWTIINNGLLTQNKVIKAGESIQYSLDFVQSSREKKLLAELGLDGTLLQNSWGWFRWLCLGIWGLLELLFHVTGNWGIAIILLALAIRLLTIPITTVSLEYQKKAKEQRIRLDPKLAKIKRDYTGIELSEKIVALYEAEQYDHTAPLKGILGLLIQIPILIALFTLIGEISELRYTHFLWINDLSLSDRTLPLGINIPFFGAHLNVLPFLMAGVTIASTWVASQYSDTPTFSLFGMAILFFIFFYSFPAALVLYWFASNLFQLIHQLLHRNRSAKESV
;
A
#
# COMPACT_ATOMS: atom_id res chain seq x y z
N MET A 1 17.68 -17.02 -20.44
CA MET A 1 16.98 -15.72 -20.25
C MET A 1 16.13 -15.85 -19.00
N PRO A 2 16.07 -14.83 -18.13
CA PRO A 2 15.69 -15.02 -16.74
C PRO A 2 14.21 -15.37 -16.59
N ASN A 3 13.95 -16.36 -15.74
CA ASN A 3 12.63 -16.79 -15.29
C ASN A 3 11.94 -15.63 -14.55
N VAL A 4 11.13 -14.87 -15.27
CA VAL A 4 10.12 -14.00 -14.65
C VAL A 4 8.97 -14.92 -14.26
N THR A 5 8.97 -15.38 -13.00
CA THR A 5 7.92 -16.22 -12.46
C THR A 5 6.61 -15.43 -12.36
N PHE A 6 5.77 -15.65 -13.36
CA PHE A 6 4.39 -15.20 -13.55
C PHE A 6 3.43 -15.85 -12.50
N ARG A 7 3.79 -15.81 -11.22
CA ARG A 7 3.05 -16.49 -10.13
C ARG A 7 1.90 -15.65 -9.55
N GLN A 8 1.68 -14.44 -10.06
CA GLN A 8 0.71 -13.48 -9.50
C GLN A 8 -0.67 -13.47 -10.17
N ILE A 9 -0.94 -14.31 -11.18
CA ILE A 9 -2.13 -14.07 -12.03
C ILE A 9 -3.29 -15.07 -11.87
N PHE A 10 -3.15 -16.22 -11.21
CA PHE A 10 -4.27 -17.19 -11.19
C PHE A 10 -4.30 -18.09 -9.95
N SER A 11 -4.69 -17.53 -8.79
CA SER A 11 -5.13 -18.34 -7.64
C SER A 11 -6.50 -17.85 -7.17
N LEU A 12 -7.41 -17.83 -8.13
CA LEU A 12 -8.84 -17.72 -7.93
C LEU A 12 -9.38 -19.16 -7.92
N LEU A 13 -9.36 -19.80 -6.75
CA LEU A 13 -10.15 -20.99 -6.45
C LEU A 13 -10.37 -21.07 -4.94
N LEU A 14 -11.49 -20.47 -4.53
CA LEU A 14 -12.44 -20.97 -3.53
C LEU A 14 -11.93 -22.15 -2.68
N LEU A 15 -11.45 -21.87 -1.47
CA LEU A 15 -11.44 -22.84 -0.38
C LEU A 15 -11.83 -22.15 0.92
N LEU A 16 -13.12 -22.33 1.24
CA LEU A 16 -13.66 -22.69 2.54
C LEU A 16 -12.94 -22.13 3.80
N TRP A 17 -13.67 -21.24 4.46
CA TRP A 17 -13.69 -20.95 5.89
C TRP A 17 -13.07 -22.05 6.77
N PRO A 18 -12.26 -21.67 7.79
CA PRO A 18 -12.84 -21.62 9.13
C PRO A 18 -12.51 -20.38 9.95
N LEU A 19 -13.49 -19.97 10.76
CA LEU A 19 -13.37 -19.27 12.05
C LEU A 19 -12.06 -19.59 12.81
N LEU A 20 -11.39 -18.56 13.37
CA LEU A 20 -10.90 -18.45 14.77
C LEU A 20 -9.59 -17.63 14.97
N SER A 21 -9.77 -16.57 15.78
CA SER A 21 -8.96 -15.89 16.83
C SER A 21 -7.43 -16.03 16.97
N MET A 22 -6.81 -14.85 17.19
CA MET A 22 -5.67 -14.43 18.07
C MET A 22 -4.37 -15.27 18.16
N GLY A 23 -3.22 -14.61 17.93
CA GLY A 23 -1.87 -15.19 17.88
C GLY A 23 -1.09 -15.11 19.19
N GLN A 24 -0.33 -16.16 19.50
CA GLN A 24 0.43 -16.33 20.75
C GLN A 24 1.89 -16.68 20.47
N LEU A 25 2.84 -16.11 21.21
CA LEU A 25 4.23 -16.54 21.21
C LEU A 25 4.38 -17.81 22.05
N LYS A 26 4.92 -18.88 21.44
CA LYS A 26 5.12 -20.18 22.10
C LYS A 26 6.59 -20.59 22.04
N LEU A 27 7.27 -20.51 23.18
CA LEU A 27 8.57 -21.13 23.38
C LEU A 27 8.34 -22.57 23.86
N HIS A 28 8.83 -23.54 23.11
CA HIS A 28 8.63 -24.95 23.41
C HIS A 28 9.96 -25.71 23.47
N SER A 29 10.08 -26.55 24.48
CA SER A 29 11.10 -27.58 24.62
C SER A 29 10.43 -28.88 25.04
N PRO A 30 11.09 -30.05 24.85
CA PRO A 30 10.64 -31.32 25.42
C PRO A 30 10.39 -31.28 26.95
N PHE A 31 10.92 -30.26 27.64
CA PHE A 31 10.88 -30.13 29.09
C PHE A 31 9.87 -29.10 29.60
N PHE A 32 9.48 -28.11 28.79
CA PHE A 32 8.57 -27.05 29.20
C PHE A 32 7.95 -26.31 28.01
N SER A 33 6.84 -25.63 28.26
CA SER A 33 6.27 -24.65 27.35
C SER A 33 6.09 -23.30 28.07
N VAL A 34 6.48 -22.22 27.39
CA VAL A 34 6.19 -20.85 27.83
C VAL A 34 5.34 -20.20 26.74
N HIS A 35 4.20 -19.70 27.18
CA HIS A 35 3.20 -19.05 26.36
C HIS A 35 3.07 -17.60 26.80
N VAL A 36 3.31 -16.68 25.87
CA VAL A 36 2.99 -15.26 26.08
C VAL A 36 1.66 -15.00 25.39
N THR A 37 0.67 -14.61 26.19
CA THR A 37 -0.65 -14.22 25.69
C THR A 37 -0.67 -12.75 25.25
N ASP A 38 -1.65 -12.39 24.45
CA ASP A 38 -1.89 -11.07 23.84
C ASP A 38 -1.93 -9.91 24.86
N ASN A 39 -2.23 -10.21 26.13
CA ASN A 39 -2.28 -9.24 27.22
C ASN A 39 -0.93 -9.06 27.94
N GLY A 40 0.14 -9.70 27.45
CA GLY A 40 1.44 -9.75 28.11
C GLY A 40 1.46 -10.65 29.34
N GLN A 41 0.50 -11.58 29.50
CA GLN A 41 0.53 -12.56 30.58
C GLN A 41 1.31 -13.81 30.15
N LEU A 42 2.16 -14.31 31.05
CA LEU A 42 2.87 -15.57 30.91
C LEU A 42 2.02 -16.72 31.43
N THR A 43 1.87 -17.77 30.63
CA THR A 43 1.49 -19.09 31.11
C THR A 43 2.65 -20.06 30.90
N LYS A 44 2.98 -20.82 31.95
CA LYS A 44 4.07 -21.80 31.97
C LYS A 44 3.49 -23.18 32.19
N GLU A 45 3.94 -24.14 31.38
CA GLU A 45 3.69 -25.56 31.59
C GLU A 45 5.02 -26.27 31.77
N ASN A 46 5.19 -26.96 32.91
CA ASN A 46 6.42 -27.69 33.22
C ASN A 46 6.19 -29.17 32.96
N HIS A 47 6.93 -29.77 32.03
CA HIS A 47 6.78 -31.18 31.66
C HIS A 47 7.80 -32.10 32.38
N ARG A 48 8.79 -31.50 33.05
CA ARG A 48 9.67 -32.14 34.07
C ARG A 48 9.88 -31.17 35.23
N ASP A 49 10.21 -31.65 36.43
CA ASP A 49 10.48 -30.84 37.63
C ASP A 49 11.76 -29.99 37.54
N LEU A 50 11.97 -29.29 36.44
CA LEU A 50 13.02 -28.30 36.29
C LEU A 50 12.52 -26.96 36.85
N PRO A 51 13.26 -26.34 37.77
CA PRO A 51 12.97 -25.00 38.26
C PRO A 51 13.26 -24.01 37.12
N ILE A 52 12.19 -23.49 36.55
CA ILE A 52 12.23 -22.50 35.47
C ILE A 52 11.51 -21.26 35.96
N THR A 53 12.21 -20.14 35.94
CA THR A 53 11.67 -18.83 36.30
C THR A 53 11.46 -18.03 35.02
N THR A 54 10.25 -17.50 34.83
CA THR A 54 9.91 -16.67 33.67
C THR A 54 9.48 -15.29 34.14
N ALA A 55 10.03 -14.24 33.53
CA ALA A 55 9.67 -12.86 33.80
C ALA A 55 9.32 -12.14 32.50
N ILE A 56 8.29 -11.29 32.54
CA ILE A 56 8.00 -10.32 31.49
C ILE A 56 8.07 -8.92 32.09
N ASN A 57 8.87 -8.06 31.47
CA ASN A 57 8.89 -6.64 31.74
C ASN A 57 8.28 -5.90 30.55
N LYS A 58 7.22 -5.13 30.79
CA LYS A 58 6.62 -4.26 29.78
C LYS A 58 7.48 -3.01 29.61
N ILE A 59 8.02 -2.78 28.42
CA ILE A 59 8.81 -1.58 28.10
C ILE A 59 7.87 -0.45 27.68
N SER A 60 6.98 -0.73 26.73
CA SER A 60 5.96 0.19 26.24
C SER A 60 4.71 -0.57 25.82
N GLN A 61 3.68 0.11 25.30
CA GLN A 61 2.51 -0.59 24.76
C GLN A 61 2.93 -1.44 23.55
N GLY A 62 2.67 -2.75 23.62
CA GLY A 62 3.05 -3.68 22.54
C GLY A 62 4.53 -4.03 22.49
N HIS A 63 5.35 -3.65 23.47
CA HIS A 63 6.77 -3.99 23.52
C HIS A 63 7.13 -4.59 24.89
N TYR A 64 7.61 -5.83 24.87
CA TYR A 64 7.82 -6.66 26.04
C TYR A 64 9.23 -7.25 26.02
N TYR A 65 9.89 -7.21 27.17
CA TYR A 65 11.14 -7.93 27.41
C TYR A 65 10.82 -9.23 28.15
N VAL A 66 11.03 -10.37 27.50
CA VAL A 66 10.77 -11.70 28.08
C VAL A 66 12.09 -12.31 28.51
N THR A 67 12.19 -12.71 29.77
CA THR A 67 13.33 -13.43 30.33
C THR A 67 12.90 -14.82 30.78
N VAL A 68 13.62 -15.85 30.33
CA VAL A 68 13.43 -17.23 30.74
C VAL A 68 14.73 -17.73 31.36
N THR A 69 14.70 -18.00 32.66
CA THR A 69 15.83 -18.53 33.43
C THR A 69 15.58 -19.99 33.76
N ILE A 70 16.54 -20.85 33.44
CA ILE A 70 16.53 -22.29 33.72
C ILE A 70 17.62 -22.55 34.75
N ASP A 71 17.23 -23.04 35.93
CA ASP A 71 18.15 -23.32 37.03
C ASP A 71 18.43 -24.83 37.10
N ASN A 72 19.70 -25.23 37.12
CA ASN A 72 20.07 -26.63 37.38
C ASN A 72 20.33 -26.85 38.88
N ILE A 73 19.26 -27.22 39.61
CA ILE A 73 19.35 -27.55 41.04
C ILE A 73 19.87 -28.99 41.26
N SER A 74 20.10 -29.77 40.20
CA SER A 74 20.58 -31.14 40.31
C SER A 74 22.10 -31.21 40.50
N SER A 75 22.58 -32.34 41.04
CA SER A 75 24.01 -32.64 41.20
C SER A 75 24.68 -33.13 39.91
N ALA A 76 23.93 -33.28 38.81
CA ALA A 76 24.42 -33.77 37.53
C ALA A 76 24.34 -32.68 36.44
N GLU A 77 25.15 -32.83 35.40
CA GLU A 77 25.06 -31.95 34.22
C GLU A 77 23.78 -32.25 33.42
N ILE A 78 23.12 -31.19 32.96
CA ILE A 78 21.90 -31.29 32.13
C ILE A 78 22.24 -30.83 30.72
N ASN A 79 22.06 -31.70 29.74
CA ASN A 79 22.14 -31.34 28.33
C ASN A 79 20.76 -30.89 27.84
N LEU A 80 20.60 -29.58 27.64
CA LEU A 80 19.38 -29.01 27.10
C LEU A 80 19.35 -29.19 25.59
N SER A 81 18.34 -29.94 25.14
CA SER A 81 17.93 -29.96 23.74
C SER A 81 17.59 -28.54 23.24
N PRO A 82 17.66 -28.30 21.92
CA PRO A 82 17.36 -27.00 21.33
C PRO A 82 15.96 -26.54 21.73
N LEU A 83 15.85 -25.27 22.12
CA LEU A 83 14.57 -24.61 22.30
C LEU A 83 14.03 -24.20 20.93
N ILE A 84 12.75 -24.43 20.71
CA ILE A 84 12.02 -23.98 19.52
C ILE A 84 11.14 -22.81 19.93
N LEU A 85 11.41 -21.64 19.38
CA LEU A 85 10.51 -20.49 19.48
C LEU A 85 9.67 -20.40 18.23
N ASN A 86 8.36 -20.59 18.40
CA ASN A 86 7.38 -20.32 17.36
C ASN A 86 6.69 -19.00 17.68
N ILE A 87 6.75 -18.06 16.73
CA ILE A 87 5.87 -16.90 16.73
C ILE A 87 4.53 -17.40 16.16
N GLY A 88 3.43 -17.06 16.83
CA GLY A 88 2.10 -17.47 16.38
C GLY A 88 1.88 -17.12 14.92
N SER A 89 1.32 -18.05 14.13
CA SER A 89 1.06 -17.84 12.70
C SER A 89 -0.22 -17.05 12.43
N LYS A 90 -0.71 -16.26 13.39
CA LYS A 90 -2.02 -15.63 13.34
C LYS A 90 -1.97 -14.21 13.89
N MET A 91 -1.81 -13.22 13.02
CA MET A 91 -2.18 -11.84 13.34
C MET A 91 -3.59 -11.55 12.85
N THR A 92 -4.36 -10.77 13.62
CA THR A 92 -5.61 -10.20 13.13
C THR A 92 -5.29 -9.25 11.99
N ALA A 93 -5.66 -9.63 10.77
CA ALA A 93 -5.79 -8.69 9.67
C ALA A 93 -6.99 -7.77 9.97
N PHE A 94 -6.96 -6.55 9.47
CA PHE A 94 -8.15 -5.72 9.47
C PHE A 94 -9.15 -6.34 8.49
N GLU A 95 -10.10 -7.09 9.02
CA GLU A 95 -11.22 -7.60 8.25
C GLU A 95 -12.22 -6.47 8.05
N ASP A 96 -12.54 -6.20 6.79
CA ASP A 96 -13.68 -5.38 6.45
C ASP A 96 -14.93 -6.29 6.36
N PRO A 97 -15.83 -6.26 7.35
CA PRO A 97 -17.03 -7.11 7.32
C PRO A 97 -17.98 -6.76 6.15
N SER A 98 -17.82 -5.60 5.52
CA SER A 98 -18.65 -5.14 4.41
C SER A 98 -18.13 -5.50 3.01
N GLY A 99 -16.88 -6.01 2.93
CA GLY A 99 -16.21 -6.38 1.68
C GLY A 99 -15.89 -5.21 0.74
N GLY A 100 -14.90 -5.40 -0.13
CA GLY A 100 -14.49 -4.43 -1.17
C GLY A 100 -13.04 -4.61 -1.59
N TYR A 101 -12.61 -3.95 -2.68
CA TYR A 101 -11.18 -3.98 -3.07
C TYR A 101 -10.29 -3.52 -1.90
N SER A 102 -10.69 -2.48 -1.16
CA SER A 102 -9.99 -1.96 0.02
C SER A 102 -9.65 -3.01 1.10
N SER A 103 -10.40 -4.12 1.21
CA SER A 103 -10.21 -5.12 2.27
C SER A 103 -9.29 -6.28 1.90
N ALA A 104 -9.10 -6.53 0.60
CA ALA A 104 -8.36 -7.67 0.09
C ALA A 104 -6.86 -7.39 -0.14
N ILE A 105 -6.46 -6.12 -0.16
CA ILE A 105 -5.20 -5.72 -0.81
C ILE A 105 -3.93 -6.20 -0.08
N TYR A 106 -3.92 -6.36 1.25
CA TYR A 106 -2.69 -6.78 1.99
C TYR A 106 -2.98 -7.53 3.31
N SER A 107 -4.07 -8.27 3.38
CA SER A 107 -4.47 -8.99 4.59
C SER A 107 -3.70 -10.31 4.79
N TYR A 108 -2.61 -10.52 4.04
CA TYR A 108 -1.77 -11.70 4.14
C TYR A 108 -0.71 -11.51 5.22
N LEU A 109 -0.40 -12.61 5.89
CA LEU A 109 0.69 -12.68 6.86
C LEU A 109 1.99 -12.94 6.10
N GLU A 110 2.92 -12.00 6.12
CA GLU A 110 4.22 -12.12 5.46
C GLU A 110 5.33 -12.33 6.51
N PRO A 111 6.12 -13.41 6.41
CA PRO A 111 7.25 -13.64 7.30
C PRO A 111 8.46 -12.79 6.87
N PHE A 112 9.22 -12.30 7.84
CA PHE A 112 10.42 -11.50 7.57
C PHE A 112 11.54 -11.73 8.58
N VAL A 113 12.76 -11.43 8.12
CA VAL A 113 13.97 -11.35 8.95
C VAL A 113 14.70 -10.04 8.70
N ILE A 114 15.39 -9.51 9.70
CA ILE A 114 16.23 -8.31 9.55
C ILE A 114 17.70 -8.69 9.74
N ASN A 115 18.45 -8.62 8.64
CA ASN A 115 19.90 -8.86 8.61
C ASN A 115 20.60 -7.56 8.20
N GLN A 116 21.53 -7.08 9.05
CA GLN A 116 22.30 -5.85 8.80
C GLN A 116 21.44 -4.61 8.46
N GLY A 117 20.22 -4.54 9.02
CA GLY A 117 19.28 -3.44 8.79
C GLY A 117 18.37 -3.62 7.56
N GLU A 118 18.51 -4.71 6.80
CA GLU A 118 17.64 -5.00 5.66
C GLU A 118 16.61 -6.09 5.98
N ALA A 119 15.33 -5.80 5.74
CA ALA A 119 14.26 -6.78 5.86
C ALA A 119 14.22 -7.69 4.62
N LYS A 120 14.24 -9.01 4.81
CA LYS A 120 14.20 -10.03 3.76
C LYS A 120 13.22 -11.15 4.11
N THR A 121 12.78 -11.91 3.10
CA THR A 121 12.04 -13.14 3.34
C THR A 121 12.96 -14.17 4.01
N PRO A 122 12.52 -14.86 5.07
CA PRO A 122 13.37 -15.84 5.75
C PRO A 122 13.75 -16.99 4.82
N ILE A 123 15.03 -17.37 4.88
CA ILE A 123 15.55 -18.59 4.26
C ILE A 123 15.96 -19.51 5.42
N SER A 124 15.42 -20.72 5.47
CA SER A 124 15.78 -21.71 6.50
C SER A 124 17.26 -22.08 6.39
N GLY A 125 18.02 -22.04 7.49
CA GLY A 125 19.45 -22.33 7.49
C GLY A 125 20.25 -21.63 8.59
N ASN A 126 21.58 -21.60 8.46
CA ASN A 126 22.55 -21.06 9.42
C ASN A 126 22.61 -19.52 9.51
N GLU A 127 21.58 -18.81 9.04
CA GLU A 127 21.56 -17.35 9.15
C GLU A 127 21.26 -16.93 10.59
N THR A 128 22.04 -15.96 11.08
CA THR A 128 21.80 -15.29 12.37
C THR A 128 21.02 -14.01 12.06
N SER A 129 19.85 -13.86 12.68
CA SER A 129 18.98 -12.69 12.45
C SER A 129 18.87 -11.83 13.71
N ASN A 130 18.83 -10.51 13.51
CA ASN A 130 18.54 -9.57 14.59
C ASN A 130 17.05 -9.54 14.93
N TRP A 131 16.16 -9.77 13.96
CA TRP A 131 14.71 -9.81 14.18
C TRP A 131 14.09 -10.91 13.32
N PHE A 132 13.16 -11.68 13.90
CA PHE A 132 12.33 -12.63 13.17
C PHE A 132 10.87 -12.34 13.50
N GLY A 133 9.99 -12.33 12.51
CA GLY A 133 8.62 -11.94 12.74
C GLY A 133 7.71 -12.18 11.56
N TYR A 134 6.46 -11.80 11.78
CA TYR A 134 5.46 -11.67 10.74
C TYR A 134 4.94 -10.23 10.73
N TYR A 135 4.42 -9.79 9.60
CA TYR A 135 3.60 -8.58 9.54
C TYR A 135 2.41 -8.80 8.62
N ASN A 136 1.42 -7.94 8.75
CA ASN A 136 0.36 -7.77 7.76
C ASN A 136 0.23 -6.28 7.40
N ARG A 137 -0.88 -5.91 6.76
CA ARG A 137 -1.20 -4.52 6.43
C ARG A 137 -0.99 -3.51 7.58
N TYR A 138 -1.43 -3.81 8.79
CA TYR A 138 -1.46 -2.82 9.89
C TYR A 138 -0.68 -3.22 11.13
N ASN A 139 -0.36 -4.49 11.29
CA ASN A 139 0.24 -5.02 12.51
C ASN A 139 1.59 -5.67 12.20
N VAL A 140 2.49 -5.58 13.17
CA VAL A 140 3.77 -6.28 13.19
C VAL A 140 3.86 -7.10 14.47
N GLU A 141 4.34 -8.33 14.34
CA GLU A 141 4.70 -9.19 15.46
C GLU A 141 6.11 -9.72 15.22
N ALA A 142 7.04 -9.37 16.10
CA ALA A 142 8.45 -9.64 15.90
C ALA A 142 9.14 -10.01 17.21
N VAL A 143 10.18 -10.84 17.11
CA VAL A 143 11.04 -11.20 18.22
C VAL A 143 12.50 -10.97 17.85
N ARG A 144 13.27 -10.42 18.79
CA ARG A 144 14.72 -10.33 18.73
C ARG A 144 15.34 -11.16 19.86
N PRO A 145 16.04 -12.25 19.54
CA PRO A 145 16.80 -12.99 20.54
C PRO A 145 18.12 -12.28 20.87
N ASN A 146 18.56 -12.38 22.14
CA ASN A 146 19.88 -11.88 22.55
C ASN A 146 21.04 -12.83 22.21
N ASP A 147 20.75 -14.03 21.71
CA ASP A 147 21.74 -15.04 21.36
C ASP A 147 21.58 -15.44 19.88
N THR A 148 22.53 -16.21 19.35
CA THR A 148 22.48 -16.73 17.98
C THR A 148 21.49 -17.89 17.84
N TRP A 149 20.43 -17.66 17.09
CA TRP A 149 19.38 -18.66 16.83
C TRP A 149 19.29 -18.94 15.34
N THR A 150 19.04 -20.20 15.00
CA THR A 150 18.94 -20.69 13.63
C THR A 150 17.50 -20.57 13.14
N ILE A 151 17.29 -20.06 11.92
CA ILE A 151 15.95 -19.93 11.35
C ILE A 151 15.46 -21.29 10.84
N ILE A 152 14.25 -21.67 11.25
CA ILE A 152 13.51 -22.83 10.76
C ILE A 152 12.20 -22.37 10.11
N ASN A 153 11.53 -23.24 9.35
CA ASN A 153 10.39 -22.87 8.49
C ASN A 153 9.31 -22.00 9.18
N ASN A 154 9.07 -22.16 10.50
CA ASN A 154 8.05 -21.42 11.26
C ASN A 154 8.55 -20.81 12.58
N GLY A 155 9.86 -20.62 12.75
CA GLY A 155 10.39 -20.22 14.06
C GLY A 155 11.90 -20.08 14.12
N LEU A 156 12.39 -19.97 15.36
CA LEU A 156 13.81 -19.93 15.68
C LEU A 156 14.20 -21.13 16.53
N LEU A 157 15.40 -21.66 16.31
CA LEU A 157 15.95 -22.82 17.00
C LEU A 157 17.25 -22.43 17.72
N THR A 158 17.37 -22.69 19.02
CA THR A 158 18.63 -22.45 19.74
C THR A 158 19.67 -23.54 19.45
N GLN A 159 20.93 -23.26 19.78
CA GLN A 159 21.94 -24.32 19.87
C GLN A 159 21.76 -25.16 21.15
N ASN A 160 22.32 -26.37 21.17
CA ASN A 160 22.40 -27.19 22.38
C ASN A 160 23.25 -26.49 23.43
N LYS A 161 22.81 -26.50 24.69
CA LYS A 161 23.59 -25.98 25.82
C LYS A 161 23.66 -27.01 26.94
N VAL A 162 24.83 -27.09 27.57
CA VAL A 162 25.06 -27.91 28.76
C VAL A 162 25.04 -27.00 29.98
N ILE A 163 24.21 -27.32 30.96
CA ILE A 163 24.17 -26.62 32.26
C ILE A 163 24.86 -27.48 33.31
N LYS A 164 25.91 -26.94 33.94
CA LYS A 164 26.57 -27.64 35.06
C LYS A 164 25.71 -27.61 36.32
N ALA A 165 26.02 -28.49 37.27
CA ALA A 165 25.33 -28.53 38.55
C ALA A 165 25.44 -27.17 39.28
N GLY A 166 24.31 -26.60 39.69
CA GLY A 166 24.24 -25.31 40.39
C GLY A 166 24.35 -24.07 39.49
N GLU A 167 24.48 -24.22 38.17
CA GLU A 167 24.46 -23.10 37.22
C GLU A 167 23.05 -22.81 36.70
N SER A 168 22.87 -21.59 36.21
CA SER A 168 21.63 -21.11 35.59
C SER A 168 21.92 -20.57 34.19
N ILE A 169 21.02 -20.83 33.25
CA ILE A 169 21.05 -20.21 31.92
C ILE A 169 19.87 -19.26 31.78
N GLN A 170 20.15 -18.06 31.29
CA GLN A 170 19.14 -17.04 31.01
C GLN A 170 19.01 -16.82 29.50
N TYR A 171 17.78 -16.95 28.99
CA TYR A 171 17.39 -16.53 27.66
C TYR A 171 16.63 -15.21 27.78
N SER A 172 16.99 -14.25 26.94
CA SER A 172 16.32 -12.95 26.86
C SER A 172 15.84 -12.71 25.43
N LEU A 173 14.60 -12.24 25.32
CA LEU A 173 13.88 -12.02 24.08
C LEU A 173 13.19 -10.65 24.13
N ASP A 174 13.46 -9.81 23.16
CA ASP A 174 12.65 -8.62 22.89
C ASP A 174 11.46 -9.05 22.02
N PHE A 175 10.24 -8.90 22.52
CA PHE A 175 9.01 -9.22 21.80
C PHE A 175 8.21 -7.95 21.52
N VAL A 176 7.83 -7.76 20.26
CA VAL A 176 7.07 -6.61 19.78
C VAL A 176 5.79 -7.12 19.13
N GLN A 177 4.66 -6.57 19.54
CA GLN A 177 3.35 -6.73 18.93
C GLN A 177 2.68 -5.36 18.88
N SER A 178 2.70 -4.70 17.73
CA SER A 178 2.20 -3.33 17.61
C SER A 178 1.61 -3.02 16.22
N SER A 179 0.99 -1.85 16.10
CA SER A 179 0.62 -1.29 14.80
C SER A 179 1.87 -0.84 14.03
N ARG A 180 1.82 -0.90 12.70
CA ARG A 180 2.89 -0.48 11.78
C ARG A 180 2.98 1.05 11.66
N GLU A 181 3.17 1.70 12.80
CA GLU A 181 3.44 3.13 12.87
C GLU A 181 4.90 3.38 12.49
N LYS A 182 5.15 4.28 11.54
CA LYS A 182 6.50 4.52 11.03
C LYS A 182 7.48 4.92 12.12
N LYS A 183 7.06 5.79 13.04
CA LYS A 183 7.90 6.27 14.14
C LYS A 183 8.35 5.13 15.05
N LEU A 184 7.42 4.26 15.45
CA LEU A 184 7.70 3.11 16.31
C LEU A 184 8.62 2.11 15.59
N LEU A 185 8.35 1.80 14.32
CA LEU A 185 9.20 0.89 13.55
C LEU A 185 10.63 1.44 13.42
N ALA A 186 10.80 2.75 13.21
CA ALA A 186 12.11 3.38 13.17
C ALA A 186 12.85 3.31 14.52
N GLU A 187 12.16 3.52 15.65
CA GLU A 187 12.74 3.38 16.99
C GLU A 187 13.21 1.94 17.28
N LEU A 188 12.52 0.94 16.72
CA LEU A 188 12.85 -0.48 16.88
C LEU A 188 13.85 -1.02 15.83
N GLY A 189 14.23 -0.21 14.83
CA GLY A 189 15.04 -0.66 13.69
C GLY A 189 14.32 -1.64 12.76
N LEU A 190 12.98 -1.57 12.73
CA LEU A 190 12.07 -2.37 11.89
C LEU A 190 11.57 -1.59 10.67
N ASP A 191 12.05 -0.38 10.40
CA ASP A 191 11.62 0.49 9.29
C ASP A 191 11.85 -0.14 7.90
N GLY A 192 12.83 -1.05 7.78
CA GLY A 192 13.04 -1.88 6.59
C GLY A 192 11.82 -2.72 6.19
N THR A 193 10.91 -3.01 7.12
CA THR A 193 9.66 -3.76 6.86
C THR A 193 8.59 -2.93 6.16
N LEU A 194 8.64 -1.60 6.24
CA LEU A 194 7.77 -0.73 5.44
C LEU A 194 8.21 -0.78 3.99
N LEU A 195 7.28 -0.89 3.04
CA LEU A 195 7.51 -0.86 1.60
C LEU A 195 8.56 -1.89 1.13
N GLN A 196 8.67 -3.03 1.82
CA GLN A 196 9.68 -4.06 1.53
C GLN A 196 9.50 -4.63 0.11
N ASN A 197 8.25 -4.81 -0.31
CA ASN A 197 7.90 -5.35 -1.63
C ASN A 197 7.99 -4.30 -2.77
N SER A 198 8.32 -3.05 -2.44
CA SER A 198 8.43 -1.96 -3.42
C SER A 198 9.79 -1.94 -4.11
N TRP A 199 9.82 -1.66 -5.41
CA TRP A 199 11.08 -1.45 -6.15
C TRP A 199 11.86 -0.26 -5.59
N GLY A 200 13.19 -0.30 -5.63
CA GLY A 200 14.05 0.70 -4.97
C GLY A 200 13.67 2.16 -5.28
N TRP A 201 13.60 2.56 -6.56
CA TRP A 201 13.21 3.93 -6.93
C TRP A 201 11.77 4.27 -6.51
N PHE A 202 10.87 3.30 -6.56
CA PHE A 202 9.46 3.48 -6.20
C PHE A 202 9.29 3.64 -4.68
N ARG A 203 10.09 2.92 -3.89
CA ARG A 203 10.18 3.09 -2.43
C ARG A 203 10.54 4.53 -2.08
N TRP A 204 11.53 5.12 -2.75
CA TRP A 204 11.90 6.53 -2.53
C TRP A 204 10.75 7.49 -2.86
N LEU A 205 10.00 7.24 -3.94
CA LEU A 205 8.80 8.02 -4.26
C LEU A 205 7.74 7.93 -3.15
N CYS A 206 7.43 6.72 -2.67
CA CYS A 206 6.50 6.50 -1.57
C CYS A 206 6.96 7.21 -0.30
N LEU A 207 8.23 7.05 0.10
CA LEU A 207 8.78 7.72 1.28
C LEU A 207 8.76 9.25 1.16
N GLY A 208 9.01 9.79 -0.05
CA GLY A 208 8.93 11.22 -0.32
C GLY A 208 7.51 11.76 -0.21
N ILE A 209 6.53 11.07 -0.79
CA ILE A 209 5.10 11.42 -0.66
C ILE A 209 4.66 11.35 0.80
N TRP A 210 5.06 10.29 1.51
CA TRP A 210 4.75 10.14 2.93
C TRP A 210 5.38 11.24 3.78
N GLY A 211 6.66 11.56 3.58
CA GLY A 211 7.31 12.65 4.31
C GLY A 211 6.67 14.01 4.06
N LEU A 212 6.23 14.29 2.82
CA LEU A 212 5.46 15.50 2.52
C LEU A 212 4.09 15.47 3.20
N LEU A 213 3.38 14.34 3.19
CA LEU A 213 2.09 14.19 3.85
C LEU A 213 2.22 14.37 5.37
N GLU A 214 3.24 13.79 6.00
CA GLU A 214 3.56 14.00 7.42
C GLU A 214 3.80 15.48 7.70
N LEU A 215 4.60 16.17 6.89
CA LEU A 215 4.87 17.60 7.08
C LEU A 215 3.57 18.43 7.01
N LEU A 216 2.72 18.15 6.03
CA LEU A 216 1.42 18.82 5.89
C LEU A 216 0.49 18.49 7.07
N PHE A 217 0.55 17.27 7.59
CA PHE A 217 -0.17 16.88 8.80
C PHE A 217 0.33 17.63 10.04
N HIS A 218 1.65 17.79 10.22
CA HIS A 218 2.20 18.57 11.35
C HIS A 218 1.74 20.03 11.35
N VAL A 219 1.51 20.61 10.16
CA VAL A 219 1.01 21.99 10.02
C VAL A 219 -0.50 22.09 10.24
N THR A 220 -1.27 21.10 9.78
CA THR A 220 -2.75 21.18 9.77
C THR A 220 -3.43 20.47 10.92
N GLY A 221 -2.76 19.48 11.53
CA GLY A 221 -3.33 18.57 12.53
C GLY A 221 -4.45 17.66 12.02
N ASN A 222 -4.72 17.62 10.70
CA ASN A 222 -5.83 16.87 10.12
C ASN A 222 -5.40 16.16 8.84
N TRP A 223 -5.47 14.82 8.84
CA TRP A 223 -5.03 14.02 7.68
C TRP A 223 -5.84 14.28 6.41
N GLY A 224 -7.14 14.55 6.49
CA GLY A 224 -7.95 14.87 5.30
C GLY A 224 -7.54 16.19 4.66
N ILE A 225 -7.25 17.22 5.46
CA ILE A 225 -6.69 18.49 4.95
C ILE A 225 -5.28 18.27 4.41
N ALA A 226 -4.44 17.50 5.10
CA ALA A 226 -3.11 17.17 4.63
C ALA A 226 -3.13 16.47 3.25
N ILE A 227 -4.09 15.57 3.01
CA ILE A 227 -4.28 14.90 1.72
C ILE A 227 -4.70 15.91 0.62
N ILE A 228 -5.59 16.85 0.93
CA ILE A 228 -6.00 17.91 -0.02
C ILE A 228 -4.81 18.81 -0.36
N LEU A 229 -4.01 19.21 0.64
CA LEU A 229 -2.81 20.01 0.43
C LEU A 229 -1.72 19.24 -0.33
N LEU A 230 -1.61 17.92 -0.11
CA LEU A 230 -0.72 17.07 -0.87
C LEU A 230 -1.12 17.07 -2.36
N ALA A 231 -2.41 16.95 -2.66
CA ALA A 231 -2.92 17.06 -4.02
C ALA A 231 -2.58 18.42 -4.66
N LEU A 232 -2.73 19.52 -3.90
CA LEU A 232 -2.33 20.85 -4.35
C LEU A 232 -0.83 20.94 -4.63
N ALA A 233 0.02 20.49 -3.70
CA ALA A 233 1.47 20.54 -3.83
C ALA A 233 1.95 19.77 -5.06
N ILE A 234 1.45 18.56 -5.26
CA ILE A 234 1.75 17.74 -6.43
C ILE A 234 1.22 18.40 -7.72
N ARG A 235 0.03 19.00 -7.67
CA ARG A 235 -0.50 19.75 -8.82
C ARG A 235 0.43 20.90 -9.19
N LEU A 236 0.88 21.70 -8.23
CA LEU A 236 1.79 22.82 -8.46
C LEU A 236 3.11 22.36 -9.08
N LEU A 237 3.68 21.25 -8.61
CA LEU A 237 4.89 20.66 -9.18
C LEU A 237 4.69 20.13 -10.62
N THR A 238 3.49 19.68 -10.95
CA THR A 238 3.16 19.11 -12.27
C THR A 238 2.64 20.14 -13.27
N ILE A 239 2.37 21.39 -12.86
CA ILE A 239 1.97 22.50 -13.76
C ILE A 239 2.81 22.55 -15.05
N PRO A 240 4.16 22.64 -15.02
CA PRO A 240 4.95 22.80 -16.24
C PRO A 240 4.76 21.65 -17.24
N ILE A 241 4.56 20.43 -16.74
CA ILE A 241 4.32 19.25 -17.58
C ILE A 241 2.90 19.33 -18.17
N THR A 242 1.93 19.76 -17.36
CA THR A 242 0.55 19.89 -17.82
C THR A 242 0.37 21.01 -18.84
N THR A 243 1.09 22.13 -18.72
CA THR A 243 1.05 23.22 -19.71
C THR A 243 1.63 22.77 -21.04
N VAL A 244 2.77 22.08 -21.03
CA VAL A 244 3.36 21.46 -22.23
C VAL A 244 2.39 20.48 -22.88
N SER A 245 1.72 19.64 -22.09
CA SER A 245 0.71 18.70 -22.59
C SER A 245 -0.50 19.41 -23.21
N LEU A 246 -0.95 20.54 -22.65
CA LEU A 246 -2.05 21.34 -23.21
C LEU A 246 -1.64 22.01 -24.53
N GLU A 247 -0.41 22.51 -24.65
CA GLU A 247 0.11 23.08 -25.90
C GLU A 247 0.15 22.07 -27.04
N TYR A 248 0.59 20.83 -26.76
CA TYR A 248 0.57 19.76 -27.75
C TYR A 248 -0.85 19.42 -28.21
N GLN A 249 -1.81 19.37 -27.29
CA GLN A 249 -3.22 19.13 -27.63
C GLN A 249 -3.80 20.25 -28.51
N LYS A 250 -3.46 21.51 -28.21
CA LYS A 250 -3.87 22.66 -29.03
C LYS A 250 -3.32 22.57 -30.45
N LYS A 251 -2.03 22.29 -30.62
CA LYS A 251 -1.40 22.12 -31.95
C LYS A 251 -2.02 20.97 -32.73
N ALA A 252 -2.31 19.85 -32.05
CA ALA A 252 -2.98 18.70 -32.65
C ALA A 252 -4.36 19.09 -33.21
N LYS A 253 -5.11 19.88 -32.42
CA LYS A 253 -6.43 20.36 -32.80
C LYS A 253 -6.41 21.26 -34.03
N GLU A 254 -5.47 22.20 -34.07
CA GLU A 254 -5.27 23.07 -35.22
C GLU A 254 -4.91 22.29 -36.49
N GLN A 255 -4.03 21.29 -36.39
CA GLN A 255 -3.69 20.41 -37.51
C GLN A 255 -4.91 19.61 -38.00
N ARG A 256 -5.70 19.05 -37.08
CA ARG A 256 -6.87 18.25 -37.44
C ARG A 256 -7.97 19.09 -38.09
N ILE A 257 -8.28 20.28 -37.58
CA ILE A 257 -9.24 21.21 -38.20
C ILE A 257 -8.87 21.49 -39.67
N ARG A 258 -7.57 21.62 -39.96
CA ARG A 258 -7.06 21.80 -41.33
C ARG A 258 -7.20 20.53 -42.20
N LEU A 259 -7.05 19.35 -41.60
CA LEU A 259 -7.09 18.05 -42.29
C LEU A 259 -8.51 17.51 -42.51
N ASP A 260 -9.43 17.74 -41.59
CA ASP A 260 -10.81 17.24 -41.62
C ASP A 260 -11.53 17.48 -42.96
N PRO A 261 -11.50 18.67 -43.59
CA PRO A 261 -12.14 18.86 -44.89
C PRO A 261 -11.46 18.06 -46.02
N LYS A 262 -10.13 17.90 -45.97
CA LYS A 262 -9.36 17.12 -46.95
C LYS A 262 -9.65 15.62 -46.80
N LEU A 263 -9.70 15.13 -45.56
CA LEU A 263 -10.09 13.76 -45.23
C LEU A 263 -11.53 13.46 -45.65
N ALA A 264 -12.47 14.39 -45.44
CA ALA A 264 -13.85 14.24 -45.88
C ALA A 264 -13.97 14.14 -47.40
N LYS A 265 -13.15 14.91 -48.14
CA LYS A 265 -13.08 14.81 -49.60
C LYS A 265 -12.56 13.44 -50.06
N ILE A 266 -11.43 12.99 -49.51
CA ILE A 266 -10.85 11.69 -49.85
C ILE A 266 -11.82 10.53 -49.54
N LYS A 267 -12.52 10.59 -48.41
CA LYS A 267 -13.53 9.57 -48.03
C LYS A 267 -14.76 9.54 -48.95
N ARG A 268 -15.07 10.64 -49.64
CA ARG A 268 -16.15 10.67 -50.64
C ARG A 268 -15.67 10.16 -52.00
N ASP A 269 -14.43 10.50 -52.36
CA ASP A 269 -13.91 10.28 -53.71
C ASP A 269 -13.27 8.89 -53.89
N TYR A 270 -12.84 8.23 -52.81
CA TYR A 270 -12.11 6.95 -52.85
C TYR A 270 -12.68 5.90 -51.87
N THR A 271 -12.52 4.61 -52.21
CA THR A 271 -12.95 3.48 -51.36
C THR A 271 -11.89 2.37 -51.33
N GLY A 272 -11.99 1.44 -50.38
CA GLY A 272 -11.11 0.27 -50.31
C GLY A 272 -9.64 0.60 -50.00
N ILE A 273 -8.71 0.01 -50.75
CA ILE A 273 -7.26 0.17 -50.55
C ILE A 273 -6.81 1.59 -50.91
N GLU A 274 -7.33 2.16 -52.00
CA GLU A 274 -6.99 3.51 -52.47
C GLU A 274 -7.33 4.59 -51.44
N LEU A 275 -8.44 4.41 -50.70
CA LEU A 275 -8.79 5.30 -49.59
C LEU A 275 -7.69 5.33 -48.53
N SER A 276 -7.20 4.16 -48.12
CA SER A 276 -6.14 4.05 -47.11
C SER A 276 -4.83 4.69 -47.60
N GLU A 277 -4.44 4.45 -48.85
CA GLU A 277 -3.24 5.04 -49.45
C GLU A 277 -3.31 6.57 -49.53
N LYS A 278 -4.47 7.12 -49.95
CA LYS A 278 -4.68 8.57 -50.03
C LYS A 278 -4.70 9.23 -48.66
N ILE A 279 -5.24 8.57 -47.64
CA ILE A 279 -5.19 9.05 -46.26
C ILE A 279 -3.74 9.09 -45.75
N VAL A 280 -2.95 8.05 -46.00
CA VAL A 280 -1.53 8.03 -45.60
C VAL A 280 -0.74 9.12 -46.32
N ALA A 281 -0.89 9.24 -47.64
CA ALA A 281 -0.22 10.29 -48.42
C ALA A 281 -0.61 11.71 -47.97
N LEU A 282 -1.86 11.93 -47.57
CA LEU A 282 -2.29 13.21 -47.01
C LEU A 282 -1.60 13.50 -45.66
N TYR A 283 -1.49 12.50 -44.78
CA TYR A 283 -0.80 12.66 -43.49
C TYR A 283 0.69 12.92 -43.64
N GLU A 284 1.36 12.25 -44.60
CA GLU A 284 2.76 12.49 -44.92
C GLU A 284 2.98 13.90 -45.50
N ALA A 285 2.14 14.31 -46.44
CA ALA A 285 2.23 15.62 -47.09
C ALA A 285 2.01 16.78 -46.10
N GLU A 286 1.15 16.59 -45.11
CA GLU A 286 0.81 17.60 -44.10
C GLU A 286 1.63 17.46 -42.80
N GLN A 287 2.60 16.52 -42.78
CA GLN A 287 3.46 16.23 -41.64
C GLN A 287 2.67 16.07 -40.33
N TYR A 288 1.59 15.29 -40.39
CA TYR A 288 0.69 15.11 -39.26
C TYR A 288 1.42 14.45 -38.08
N ASP A 289 1.37 15.08 -36.90
CA ASP A 289 2.00 14.53 -35.71
C ASP A 289 1.14 13.41 -35.10
N HIS A 290 1.40 12.17 -35.52
CA HIS A 290 0.73 10.98 -34.99
C HIS A 290 0.96 10.77 -33.47
N THR A 291 1.97 11.42 -32.88
CA THR A 291 2.28 11.29 -31.45
C THR A 291 1.52 12.29 -30.59
N ALA A 292 0.84 13.27 -31.19
CA ALA A 292 0.12 14.30 -30.47
C ALA A 292 -0.96 13.79 -29.48
N PRO A 293 -1.76 12.74 -29.79
CA PRO A 293 -2.66 12.13 -28.81
C PRO A 293 -1.92 11.51 -27.61
N LEU A 294 -0.75 10.90 -27.83
CA LEU A 294 0.09 10.33 -26.76
C LEU A 294 0.72 11.43 -25.91
N LYS A 295 1.11 12.56 -26.52
CA LYS A 295 1.60 13.75 -25.78
C LYS A 295 0.50 14.38 -24.92
N GLY A 296 -0.76 14.24 -25.31
CA GLY A 296 -1.93 14.67 -24.52
C GLY A 296 -2.17 13.86 -23.25
N ILE A 297 -1.82 12.57 -23.22
CA ILE A 297 -1.99 11.72 -22.02
C ILE A 297 -0.83 11.84 -21.02
N LEU A 298 0.28 12.53 -21.37
CA LEU A 298 1.44 12.71 -20.49
C LEU A 298 1.06 13.28 -19.12
N GLY A 299 0.11 14.22 -19.07
CA GLY A 299 -0.38 14.79 -17.81
C GLY A 299 -1.12 13.78 -16.92
N LEU A 300 -1.74 12.74 -17.50
CA LEU A 300 -2.34 11.64 -16.75
C LEU A 300 -1.27 10.61 -16.35
N LEU A 301 -0.30 10.33 -17.22
CA LEU A 301 0.75 9.35 -16.97
C LEU A 301 1.60 9.69 -15.75
N ILE A 302 1.93 10.97 -15.52
CA ILE A 302 2.67 11.38 -14.32
C ILE A 302 1.87 11.13 -13.03
N GLN A 303 0.54 11.14 -13.11
CA GLN A 303 -0.33 10.93 -11.96
C GLN A 303 -0.41 9.46 -11.55
N ILE A 304 -0.24 8.52 -12.49
CA ILE A 304 -0.36 7.07 -12.23
C ILE A 304 0.66 6.60 -11.17
N PRO A 305 1.98 6.85 -11.29
CA PRO A 305 2.94 6.44 -10.26
C PRO A 305 2.64 7.04 -8.88
N ILE A 306 2.14 8.27 -8.85
CA ILE A 306 1.79 8.97 -7.61
C ILE A 306 0.56 8.34 -6.96
N LEU A 307 -0.45 7.99 -7.76
CA LEU A 307 -1.64 7.29 -7.29
C LEU A 307 -1.27 5.92 -6.71
N ILE A 308 -0.44 5.15 -7.42
CA ILE A 308 0.03 3.83 -6.96
C ILE A 308 0.84 4.00 -5.67
N ALA A 309 1.71 5.01 -5.58
CA ALA A 309 2.48 5.28 -4.38
C ALA A 309 1.57 5.59 -3.17
N LEU A 310 0.60 6.50 -3.34
CA LEU A 310 -0.34 6.83 -2.27
C LEU A 310 -1.20 5.61 -1.87
N PHE A 311 -1.62 4.81 -2.83
CA PHE A 311 -2.33 3.56 -2.60
C PHE A 311 -1.50 2.57 -1.77
N THR A 312 -0.23 2.37 -2.13
CA THR A 312 0.69 1.52 -1.36
C THR A 312 0.90 2.05 0.06
N LEU A 313 1.05 3.36 0.24
CA LEU A 313 1.21 3.97 1.57
C LEU A 313 -0.02 3.74 2.46
N ILE A 314 -1.24 3.98 1.95
CA ILE A 314 -2.48 3.69 2.69
C ILE A 314 -2.65 2.18 2.98
N GLY A 315 -2.03 1.35 2.14
CA GLY A 315 -1.99 -0.10 2.27
C GLY A 315 -1.00 -0.63 3.32
N GLU A 316 -0.08 0.18 3.82
CA GLU A 316 0.98 -0.28 4.72
C GLU A 316 1.10 0.52 6.03
N ILE A 317 0.54 1.72 6.06
CA ILE A 317 0.73 2.67 7.16
C ILE A 317 -0.56 2.73 8.00
N SER A 318 -0.39 2.63 9.32
CA SER A 318 -1.51 2.57 10.27
C SER A 318 -2.09 3.93 10.67
N GLU A 319 -1.37 5.01 10.41
CA GLU A 319 -1.64 6.36 10.90
C GLU A 319 -2.94 6.97 10.34
N LEU A 320 -3.38 6.49 9.17
CA LEU A 320 -4.65 6.91 8.55
C LEU A 320 -5.85 6.07 9.01
N ARG A 321 -5.60 4.98 9.75
CA ARG A 321 -6.64 4.09 10.29
C ARG A 321 -7.44 4.84 11.35
N TYR A 322 -8.76 4.63 11.38
CA TYR A 322 -9.67 5.28 12.32
C TYR A 322 -9.68 6.81 12.27
N THR A 323 -9.15 7.40 11.20
CA THR A 323 -9.13 8.85 11.05
C THR A 323 -10.38 9.33 10.34
N HIS A 324 -11.12 10.22 11.01
CA HIS A 324 -12.33 10.84 10.50
C HIS A 324 -12.04 12.13 9.71
N PHE A 325 -12.80 12.37 8.63
CA PHE A 325 -12.79 13.63 7.88
C PHE A 325 -14.15 13.94 7.26
N LEU A 326 -14.76 15.08 7.63
CA LEU A 326 -16.08 15.51 7.17
C LEU A 326 -17.19 14.47 7.47
N TRP A 327 -17.69 13.75 6.46
CA TRP A 327 -18.65 12.64 6.65
C TRP A 327 -17.97 11.26 6.58
N ILE A 328 -16.67 11.22 6.26
CA ILE A 328 -15.88 10.00 6.11
C ILE A 328 -15.46 9.55 7.50
N ASN A 329 -15.89 8.37 7.91
CA ASN A 329 -15.58 7.84 9.25
C ASN A 329 -14.15 7.30 9.37
N ASP A 330 -13.59 6.76 8.29
CA ASP A 330 -12.24 6.21 8.26
C ASP A 330 -11.60 6.43 6.88
N LEU A 331 -10.54 7.23 6.83
CA LEU A 331 -9.79 7.53 5.61
C LEU A 331 -9.08 6.31 5.00
N SER A 332 -8.81 5.25 5.79
CA SER A 332 -8.16 4.02 5.31
C SER A 332 -9.12 3.04 4.60
N LEU A 333 -10.43 3.28 4.71
CA LEU A 333 -11.51 2.47 4.15
C LEU A 333 -12.29 3.23 3.09
N SER A 334 -13.17 2.56 2.36
CA SER A 334 -14.10 3.21 1.44
C SER A 334 -15.05 4.19 2.16
N ASP A 335 -15.55 5.21 1.46
CA ASP A 335 -16.39 6.29 2.02
C ASP A 335 -17.81 5.81 2.37
N ARG A 336 -17.98 4.95 3.38
CA ARG A 336 -19.27 4.30 3.74
C ARG A 336 -20.31 5.27 4.32
N THR A 337 -20.80 6.20 3.51
CA THR A 337 -21.65 7.30 3.95
C THR A 337 -23.04 6.80 4.38
N LEU A 338 -23.64 5.89 3.61
CA LEU A 338 -24.97 5.35 3.92
C LEU A 338 -25.02 3.83 3.78
N PRO A 339 -25.44 3.07 4.81
CA PRO A 339 -25.67 1.63 4.68
C PRO A 339 -26.94 1.37 3.85
N LEU A 340 -26.83 0.51 2.84
CA LEU A 340 -27.94 0.21 1.92
C LEU A 340 -28.79 -0.98 2.38
N GLY A 341 -28.32 -1.77 3.35
CA GLY A 341 -29.01 -2.99 3.83
C GLY A 341 -28.99 -4.16 2.84
N ILE A 342 -28.47 -3.95 1.63
CA ILE A 342 -28.26 -4.95 0.59
C ILE A 342 -26.80 -4.88 0.11
N ASN A 343 -26.20 -6.02 -0.20
CA ASN A 343 -24.85 -6.08 -0.75
C ASN A 343 -24.91 -6.14 -2.28
N ILE A 344 -24.48 -5.06 -2.95
CA ILE A 344 -24.48 -4.97 -4.40
C ILE A 344 -23.10 -5.45 -4.91
N PRO A 345 -23.03 -6.40 -5.86
CA PRO A 345 -21.75 -6.81 -6.44
C PRO A 345 -20.94 -5.61 -6.94
N PHE A 346 -19.63 -5.60 -6.68
CA PHE A 346 -18.67 -4.50 -6.96
C PHE A 346 -18.82 -3.21 -6.14
N PHE A 347 -20.04 -2.85 -5.72
CA PHE A 347 -20.34 -1.63 -4.97
C PHE A 347 -20.48 -1.86 -3.45
N GLY A 348 -20.53 -3.11 -2.99
CA GLY A 348 -20.62 -3.44 -1.57
C GLY A 348 -21.96 -3.09 -0.93
N ALA A 349 -21.98 -3.03 0.40
CA ALA A 349 -23.18 -2.80 1.20
C ALA A 349 -23.47 -1.32 1.53
N HIS A 350 -22.65 -0.40 1.02
CA HIS A 350 -22.71 1.02 1.37
C HIS A 350 -22.75 1.90 0.12
N LEU A 351 -23.45 3.02 0.23
CA LEU A 351 -23.37 4.11 -0.73
C LEU A 351 -22.18 4.99 -0.39
N ASN A 352 -21.24 5.10 -1.33
CA ASN A 352 -20.04 5.91 -1.17
C ASN A 352 -20.20 7.24 -1.89
N VAL A 353 -20.35 8.35 -1.17
CA VAL A 353 -20.66 9.67 -1.75
C VAL A 353 -19.46 10.31 -2.44
N LEU A 354 -18.26 10.18 -1.87
CA LEU A 354 -17.03 10.79 -2.34
C LEU A 354 -16.65 10.35 -3.76
N PRO A 355 -16.77 9.06 -4.16
CA PRO A 355 -16.63 8.67 -5.56
C PRO A 355 -17.56 9.41 -6.53
N PHE A 356 -18.80 9.74 -6.14
CA PHE A 356 -19.70 10.54 -7.00
C PHE A 356 -19.23 11.98 -7.14
N LEU A 357 -18.80 12.61 -6.05
CA LEU A 357 -18.22 13.96 -6.09
C LEU A 357 -16.95 13.99 -6.94
N MET A 358 -16.09 12.99 -6.77
CA MET A 358 -14.89 12.76 -7.58
C MET A 358 -15.25 12.62 -9.06
N ALA A 359 -16.24 11.80 -9.40
CA ALA A 359 -16.67 11.62 -10.78
C ALA A 359 -17.21 12.92 -11.38
N GLY A 360 -18.02 13.68 -10.63
CA GLY A 360 -18.55 14.98 -11.07
C GLY A 360 -17.44 15.96 -11.41
N VAL A 361 -16.43 16.10 -10.54
CA VAL A 361 -15.27 16.98 -10.78
C VAL A 361 -14.42 16.46 -11.93
N THR A 362 -14.21 15.14 -12.03
CA THR A 362 -13.46 14.53 -13.14
C THR A 362 -14.14 14.80 -14.47
N ILE A 363 -15.47 14.64 -14.55
CA ILE A 363 -16.27 14.95 -15.73
C ILE A 363 -16.15 16.43 -16.09
N ALA A 364 -16.29 17.34 -15.12
CA ALA A 364 -16.17 18.77 -15.35
C ALA A 364 -14.78 19.16 -15.86
N SER A 365 -13.72 18.69 -15.21
CA SER A 365 -12.32 18.87 -15.62
C SER A 365 -12.07 18.34 -17.04
N THR A 366 -12.59 17.15 -17.33
CA THR A 366 -12.45 16.50 -18.63
C THR A 366 -13.22 17.23 -19.73
N TRP A 367 -14.42 17.74 -19.42
CA TRP A 367 -15.22 18.54 -20.36
C TRP A 367 -14.58 19.90 -20.67
N VAL A 368 -13.94 20.53 -19.69
CA VAL A 368 -13.12 21.74 -19.95
C VAL A 368 -11.91 21.37 -20.79
N ALA A 369 -11.22 20.27 -20.49
CA ALA A 369 -10.08 19.79 -21.27
C ALA A 369 -10.47 19.43 -22.72
N SER A 370 -11.64 18.82 -22.94
CA SER A 370 -12.13 18.43 -24.27
C SER A 370 -12.44 19.62 -25.17
N GLN A 371 -12.56 20.83 -24.63
CA GLN A 371 -12.64 22.03 -25.45
C GLN A 371 -11.29 22.34 -26.12
N TYR A 372 -10.19 21.85 -25.55
CA TYR A 372 -8.82 22.01 -26.06
C TYR A 372 -8.29 20.78 -26.80
N SER A 373 -8.99 19.64 -26.75
CA SER A 373 -8.58 18.39 -27.40
C SER A 373 -9.64 17.86 -28.37
N ASP A 374 -9.21 17.08 -29.36
CA ASP A 374 -10.10 16.40 -30.31
C ASP A 374 -10.50 14.98 -29.87
N THR A 375 -10.23 14.62 -28.62
CA THR A 375 -10.64 13.31 -28.10
C THR A 375 -12.17 13.25 -28.09
N PRO A 376 -12.79 12.21 -28.69
CA PRO A 376 -14.24 12.09 -28.70
C PRO A 376 -14.82 12.20 -27.29
N THR A 377 -15.76 13.11 -27.09
CA THR A 377 -16.35 13.36 -25.75
C THR A 377 -16.91 12.08 -25.14
N PHE A 378 -17.45 11.17 -25.96
CA PHE A 378 -17.90 9.84 -25.54
C PHE A 378 -16.79 8.98 -24.91
N SER A 379 -15.58 9.00 -25.49
CA SER A 379 -14.41 8.27 -24.95
C SER A 379 -13.99 8.84 -23.60
N LEU A 380 -14.10 10.15 -23.44
CA LEU A 380 -13.78 10.86 -22.20
C LEU A 380 -14.78 10.58 -21.07
N PHE A 381 -16.09 10.57 -21.37
CA PHE A 381 -17.12 10.16 -20.42
C PHE A 381 -16.99 8.68 -20.03
N GLY A 382 -16.70 7.80 -21.00
CA GLY A 382 -16.43 6.39 -20.74
C GLY A 382 -15.27 6.18 -19.77
N MET A 383 -14.19 6.97 -19.92
CA MET A 383 -13.06 6.96 -18.98
C MET A 383 -13.48 7.42 -17.59
N ALA A 384 -14.23 8.52 -17.46
CA ALA A 384 -14.70 9.00 -16.16
C ALA A 384 -15.59 7.97 -15.44
N ILE A 385 -16.46 7.25 -16.16
CA ILE A 385 -17.28 6.16 -15.62
C ILE A 385 -16.41 4.99 -15.17
N LEU A 386 -15.40 4.61 -15.97
CA LEU A 386 -14.46 3.55 -15.62
C LEU A 386 -13.70 3.90 -14.33
N PHE A 387 -13.20 5.13 -14.22
CA PHE A 387 -12.55 5.63 -13.01
C PHE A 387 -13.51 5.66 -11.83
N PHE A 388 -14.77 6.06 -12.02
CA PHE A 388 -15.78 6.01 -10.96
C PHE A 388 -15.97 4.58 -10.42
N ILE A 389 -16.20 3.60 -11.30
CA ILE A 389 -16.39 2.19 -10.90
C ILE A 389 -15.15 1.67 -10.18
N PHE A 390 -13.96 2.01 -10.69
CA PHE A 390 -12.69 1.59 -10.11
C PHE A 390 -12.46 2.17 -8.71
N PHE A 391 -12.65 3.49 -8.54
CA PHE A 391 -12.43 4.17 -7.27
C PHE A 391 -13.57 4.00 -6.27
N TYR A 392 -14.72 3.47 -6.68
CA TYR A 392 -15.87 3.32 -5.79
C TYR A 392 -15.51 2.52 -4.52
N SER A 393 -14.73 1.45 -4.68
CA SER A 393 -14.35 0.52 -3.61
C SER A 393 -12.93 0.75 -3.07
N PHE A 394 -12.34 1.91 -3.38
CA PHE A 394 -10.98 2.26 -2.96
C PHE A 394 -10.99 3.02 -1.62
N PRO A 395 -9.85 3.03 -0.88
CA PRO A 395 -9.72 3.83 0.34
C PRO A 395 -10.08 5.30 0.11
N ALA A 396 -10.85 5.89 1.02
CA ALA A 396 -11.38 7.23 0.92
C ALA A 396 -10.26 8.28 0.86
N ALA A 397 -9.12 8.06 1.54
CA ALA A 397 -7.92 8.89 1.39
C ALA A 397 -7.46 9.01 -0.07
N LEU A 398 -7.48 7.90 -0.82
CA LEU A 398 -7.07 7.88 -2.21
C LEU A 398 -8.09 8.54 -3.12
N VAL A 399 -9.39 8.30 -2.87
CA VAL A 399 -10.47 8.96 -3.62
C VAL A 399 -10.48 10.47 -3.35
N LEU A 400 -10.23 10.88 -2.10
CA LEU A 400 -10.15 12.28 -1.67
C LEU A 400 -8.98 13.00 -2.36
N TYR A 401 -7.82 12.35 -2.41
CA TYR A 401 -6.66 12.84 -3.16
C TYR A 401 -7.00 13.06 -4.64
N TRP A 402 -7.64 12.08 -5.28
CA TRP A 402 -8.01 12.18 -6.69
C TRP A 402 -9.07 13.27 -6.95
N PHE A 403 -10.07 13.38 -6.08
CA PHE A 403 -11.05 14.47 -6.10
C PHE A 403 -10.37 15.83 -6.03
N ALA A 404 -9.50 16.03 -5.01
CA ALA A 404 -8.80 17.29 -4.82
C ALA A 404 -7.87 17.63 -5.99
N SER A 405 -7.13 16.64 -6.50
CA SER A 405 -6.25 16.82 -7.66
C SER A 405 -7.01 17.27 -8.91
N ASN A 406 -8.16 16.64 -9.21
CA ASN A 406 -9.00 17.04 -10.33
C ASN A 406 -9.67 18.41 -10.10
N LEU A 407 -10.01 18.73 -8.86
CA LEU A 407 -10.58 20.04 -8.52
C LEU A 407 -9.57 21.16 -8.78
N PHE A 408 -8.32 21.00 -8.31
CA PHE A 408 -7.26 21.96 -8.60
C PHE A 408 -6.93 22.03 -10.08
N GLN A 409 -7.01 20.91 -10.80
CA GLN A 409 -6.84 20.92 -12.24
C GLN A 409 -7.93 21.73 -12.95
N LEU A 410 -9.19 21.52 -12.59
CA LEU A 410 -10.30 22.29 -13.14
C LEU A 410 -10.13 23.79 -12.86
N ILE A 411 -9.75 24.15 -11.62
CA ILE A 411 -9.47 25.54 -11.25
C ILE A 411 -8.35 26.12 -12.14
N HIS A 412 -7.25 25.39 -12.31
CA HIS A 412 -6.13 25.82 -13.15
C HIS A 412 -6.56 26.03 -14.61
N GLN A 413 -7.33 25.10 -15.18
CA GLN A 413 -7.85 25.21 -16.55
C GLN A 413 -8.78 26.43 -16.72
N LEU A 414 -9.69 26.66 -15.78
CA LEU A 414 -10.61 27.80 -15.83
C LEU A 414 -9.87 29.14 -15.72
N LEU A 415 -8.85 29.23 -14.86
CA LEU A 415 -8.01 30.41 -14.73
C LEU A 415 -7.20 30.68 -16.00
N HIS A 416 -6.64 29.62 -16.61
CA HIS A 416 -5.89 29.73 -17.86
C HIS A 416 -6.79 30.21 -19.01
N ARG A 417 -8.01 29.65 -19.13
CA ARG A 417 -9.00 30.07 -20.14
C ARG A 417 -9.31 31.56 -20.06
N ASN A 418 -9.57 32.07 -18.86
CA ASN A 418 -9.93 33.47 -18.66
C ASN A 418 -8.78 34.42 -19.01
N ARG A 419 -7.52 34.01 -18.83
CA ARG A 419 -6.35 34.79 -19.26
C ARG A 419 -6.24 34.87 -20.78
N SER A 420 -6.31 33.73 -21.47
CA SER A 420 -6.25 33.71 -22.94
C SER A 420 -7.38 34.50 -23.61
N ALA A 421 -8.58 34.48 -23.03
CA ALA A 421 -9.71 35.28 -23.53
C ALA A 421 -9.49 36.79 -23.38
N LYS A 422 -8.73 37.23 -22.36
CA LYS A 422 -8.44 38.64 -22.09
C LYS A 422 -7.28 39.19 -22.93
N GLU A 423 -6.38 38.32 -23.40
CA GLU A 423 -5.28 38.68 -24.30
C GLU A 423 -5.72 38.75 -25.78
N SER A 424 -6.86 38.14 -26.12
CA SER A 424 -7.45 38.16 -27.47
C SER A 424 -8.44 39.32 -27.72
N VAL A 425 -8.64 40.20 -26.74
CA VAL A 425 -9.46 41.41 -26.80
C VAL A 425 -8.55 42.61 -26.64
#